data_AF-A8B8Y3-F1
#
_entry.id   AF-A8B8Y3-F1
#
_cell.length_a   1.000
_cell.length_b   1.000
_cell.length_c   1.000
_cell.angle_alpha   90.00
_cell.angle_beta   90.00
_cell.angle_gamma   90.00
#
_symmetry.space_group_name_H-M   'P 1'
#
loop_
_entity.id
_entity.type
_entity.pdbx_description
1 polymer ?
#
loop_
_entity_poly.entity_id
_entity_poly.type
_entity_poly.pdbx_seq_one_letter_code
_entity_poly.pdbx_strand_id
1 'polypeptide(L)'
;MLSKLLFVSFILQLAQAVQVVEEAKAAVSAPTPCDAADPGATNCAAGKCDVTINGKTYCSKCKSGYVPVNGACTQQAQANMCTPGSGSTDGTCTACTQTQKLYKGGCYDNCPYGDGSAPNTCADAPAGCDLPNCKSCPDGTCTECNDGFVLGDDKKCVPSSANKSGLSTGAIAGIAVAAVIVVGGLVGFLCWWFLCRGKA
;
A
#
# COMPACT_ATOMS: atom_id res chain seq x y z
N MET A 1 -13.77 -42.24 41.50
CA MET A 1 -12.93 -42.07 40.27
C MET A 1 -13.48 -40.99 39.33
N LEU A 2 -14.77 -40.63 39.42
CA LEU A 2 -15.40 -39.60 38.59
C LEU A 2 -14.93 -38.15 38.91
N SER A 3 -14.57 -37.83 40.15
CA SER A 3 -14.08 -36.49 40.51
C SER A 3 -12.73 -36.13 39.89
N LYS A 4 -11.83 -37.10 39.65
CA LYS A 4 -10.51 -36.82 39.05
C LYS A 4 -10.60 -36.47 37.56
N LEU A 5 -11.62 -36.96 36.86
CA LEU A 5 -11.84 -36.68 35.43
C LEU A 5 -12.45 -35.29 35.20
N LEU A 6 -13.27 -34.78 36.13
CA LEU A 6 -13.85 -33.44 36.05
C LEU A 6 -12.80 -32.34 36.26
N PHE A 7 -11.85 -32.54 37.18
CA PHE A 7 -10.75 -31.58 37.38
C PHE A 7 -9.80 -31.51 36.16
N VAL A 8 -9.52 -32.64 35.51
CA VAL A 8 -8.66 -32.66 34.31
C VAL A 8 -9.34 -31.93 33.13
N SER A 9 -10.67 -32.05 33.00
CA SER A 9 -11.42 -31.36 31.94
C SER A 9 -11.53 -29.85 32.16
N PHE A 10 -11.61 -29.40 33.41
CA PHE A 10 -11.72 -27.98 33.74
C PHE A 10 -10.39 -27.23 33.57
N ILE A 11 -9.26 -27.90 33.83
CA ILE A 11 -7.92 -27.34 33.61
C ILE A 11 -7.64 -27.17 32.10
N LEU A 12 -8.16 -28.06 31.25
CA LEU A 12 -8.01 -27.95 29.79
C LEU A 12 -8.80 -26.78 29.19
N GLN A 13 -9.97 -26.43 29.77
CA GLN A 13 -10.79 -25.30 29.29
C GLN A 13 -10.22 -23.92 29.69
N LEU A 14 -9.48 -23.83 30.80
CA LEU A 14 -8.81 -22.57 31.21
C LEU A 14 -7.54 -22.25 30.42
N ALA A 15 -6.90 -23.26 29.81
CA ALA A 15 -5.68 -23.05 29.01
C ALA A 15 -5.94 -22.28 27.71
N GLN A 16 -7.16 -22.33 27.15
CA GLN A 16 -7.49 -21.69 25.87
C GLN A 16 -7.81 -20.19 26.01
N ALA A 17 -8.00 -19.67 27.23
CA ALA A 17 -8.26 -18.26 27.48
C ALA A 17 -6.99 -17.40 27.61
N VAL A 18 -5.82 -18.01 27.83
CA VAL A 18 -4.56 -17.27 28.05
C VAL A 18 -3.87 -16.89 26.72
N GLN A 19 -4.15 -17.60 25.63
CA GLN A 19 -3.47 -17.35 24.35
C GLN A 19 -3.96 -16.09 23.60
N VAL A 20 -4.99 -15.39 24.06
CA VAL A 20 -5.53 -14.20 23.38
C VAL A 20 -5.05 -12.86 23.94
N VAL A 21 -4.24 -12.84 25.02
CA VAL A 21 -3.73 -11.58 25.60
C VAL A 21 -2.25 -11.32 25.29
N GLU A 22 -1.52 -12.30 24.74
CA GLU A 22 -0.10 -12.15 24.37
C GLU A 22 0.17 -11.83 22.89
N GLU A 23 -0.85 -11.83 22.02
CA GLU A 23 -0.74 -11.27 20.65
C GLU A 23 -0.95 -9.74 20.61
N ALA A 24 -0.99 -9.06 21.76
CA ALA A 24 -0.96 -7.60 21.84
C ALA A 24 0.45 -7.05 22.07
N LYS A 25 1.46 -7.90 22.28
CA LYS A 25 2.84 -7.47 22.55
C LYS A 25 3.80 -8.20 21.62
N ALA A 26 4.30 -7.46 20.63
CA ALA A 26 5.37 -7.85 19.72
C ALA A 26 5.00 -8.78 18.54
N ALA A 27 3.88 -8.52 17.86
CA ALA A 27 4.04 -8.37 16.43
C ALA A 27 4.79 -7.05 16.21
N VAL A 28 6.13 -7.10 16.15
CA VAL A 28 6.86 -6.18 15.27
C VAL A 28 6.45 -6.59 13.88
N SER A 29 5.20 -6.27 13.53
CA SER A 29 4.64 -6.45 12.21
C SER A 29 5.61 -5.75 11.29
N ALA A 30 6.03 -6.44 10.23
CA ALA A 30 6.76 -5.81 9.15
C ALA A 30 6.15 -4.42 8.86
N PRO A 31 6.99 -3.40 8.57
CA PRO A 31 6.56 -2.01 8.45
C PRO A 31 5.32 -1.98 7.56
N THR A 32 4.15 -1.63 8.14
CA THR A 32 2.89 -1.72 7.40
C THR A 32 2.92 -0.61 6.36
N PRO A 33 2.95 -0.95 5.06
CA PRO A 33 2.89 0.06 4.03
C PRO A 33 1.58 0.81 4.22
N CYS A 34 1.66 2.12 4.24
CA CYS A 34 0.47 2.93 4.39
C CYS A 34 -0.26 2.98 3.05
N ASP A 35 -1.57 2.81 3.09
CA ASP A 35 -2.43 2.94 1.92
C ASP A 35 -2.83 4.40 1.77
N ALA A 36 -2.52 5.02 0.63
CA ALA A 36 -2.91 6.40 0.36
C ALA A 36 -4.43 6.57 0.19
N ALA A 37 -5.15 5.49 -0.17
CA ALA A 37 -6.61 5.46 -0.25
C ALA A 37 -7.28 5.28 1.13
N ASP A 38 -6.57 4.67 2.10
CA ASP A 38 -7.02 4.59 3.50
C ASP A 38 -5.88 4.86 4.51
N PRO A 39 -5.42 6.13 4.60
CA PRO A 39 -4.42 6.52 5.60
C PRO A 39 -5.01 6.50 7.02
N GLY A 40 -6.34 6.47 7.15
CA GLY A 40 -7.07 6.50 8.41
C GLY A 40 -6.96 5.20 9.20
N ALA A 41 -6.90 4.05 8.51
CA ALA A 41 -6.74 2.73 9.12
C ALA A 41 -5.44 2.57 9.95
N THR A 42 -4.43 3.42 9.72
CA THR A 42 -3.12 3.34 10.38
C THR A 42 -2.79 4.58 11.22
N ASN A 43 -3.75 5.45 11.56
CA ASN A 43 -3.51 6.75 12.24
C ASN A 43 -2.53 7.70 11.50
N CYS A 44 -2.31 7.47 10.21
CA CYS A 44 -1.53 8.38 9.37
C CYS A 44 -2.33 9.66 9.08
N ALA A 45 -1.66 10.80 9.04
CA ALA A 45 -2.34 12.03 8.63
C ALA A 45 -2.66 11.99 7.12
N ALA A 46 -3.76 12.63 6.73
CA ALA A 46 -4.20 12.63 5.33
C ALA A 46 -3.11 13.21 4.42
N GLY A 47 -2.80 12.50 3.33
CA GLY A 47 -1.75 12.90 2.38
C GLY A 47 -0.33 12.81 2.94
N LYS A 48 -0.11 12.11 4.07
CA LYS A 48 1.22 11.86 4.65
C LYS A 48 1.77 10.46 4.40
N CYS A 49 1.11 9.74 3.49
CA CYS A 49 1.66 8.56 2.84
C CYS A 49 2.57 8.97 1.68
N ASP A 50 3.71 9.56 2.00
CA ASP A 50 4.62 10.16 1.01
C ASP A 50 6.06 9.62 1.07
N VAL A 51 6.38 8.77 2.04
CA VAL A 51 7.73 8.20 2.18
C VAL A 51 7.78 6.85 1.49
N THR A 52 8.55 6.71 0.42
CA THR A 52 8.76 5.41 -0.26
C THR A 52 10.09 4.79 0.15
N ILE A 53 10.06 3.55 0.66
CA ILE A 53 11.27 2.76 0.97
C ILE A 53 11.05 1.35 0.41
N ASN A 54 11.96 0.87 -0.44
CA ASN A 54 11.87 -0.44 -1.11
C ASN A 54 10.52 -0.68 -1.83
N GLY A 55 10.00 0.33 -2.53
CA GLY A 55 8.74 0.25 -3.28
C GLY A 55 7.46 0.19 -2.43
N LYS A 56 7.58 0.40 -1.11
CA LYS A 56 6.45 0.49 -0.17
C LYS A 56 6.35 1.92 0.33
N THR A 57 5.12 2.44 0.42
CA THR A 57 4.85 3.79 0.94
C THR A 57 4.61 3.72 2.44
N TYR A 58 5.08 4.72 3.18
CA TYR A 58 5.04 4.80 4.62
C TYR A 58 4.60 6.19 5.06
N CYS A 59 4.09 6.25 6.29
CA CYS A 59 3.63 7.49 6.86
C CYS A 59 4.81 8.37 7.30
N SER A 60 4.88 9.61 6.82
CA SER A 60 5.85 10.62 7.25
C SER A 60 5.40 11.37 8.51
N LYS A 61 4.08 11.46 8.71
CA LYS A 61 3.45 12.18 9.82
C LYS A 61 2.12 11.55 10.22
N CYS A 62 2.02 11.21 11.49
CA CYS A 62 0.85 10.63 12.12
C CYS A 62 -0.09 11.70 12.69
N LYS A 63 -1.29 11.27 13.08
CA LYS A 63 -2.21 12.10 13.87
C LYS A 63 -1.60 12.44 15.24
N SER A 64 -2.12 13.49 15.88
CA SER A 64 -1.70 13.90 17.23
C SER A 64 -1.78 12.74 18.21
N GLY A 65 -0.79 12.61 19.09
CA GLY A 65 -0.64 11.49 20.02
C GLY A 65 -0.01 10.23 19.43
N TYR A 66 0.34 10.23 18.14
CA TYR A 66 1.03 9.14 17.46
C TYR A 66 2.30 9.60 16.76
N VAL A 67 3.21 8.68 16.47
CA VAL A 67 4.47 8.94 15.75
C VAL A 67 4.83 7.78 14.82
N PRO A 68 5.46 8.06 13.67
CA PRO A 68 5.80 7.05 12.67
C PRO A 68 7.04 6.27 13.08
N VAL A 69 6.81 5.00 13.41
CA VAL A 69 7.83 4.01 13.75
C VAL A 69 7.75 2.89 12.72
N ASN A 70 8.82 2.70 11.96
CA ASN A 70 8.85 1.78 10.83
C ASN A 70 7.65 1.98 9.89
N GLY A 71 7.29 3.24 9.65
CA GLY A 71 6.16 3.64 8.82
C GLY A 71 4.75 3.41 9.39
N ALA A 72 4.63 2.74 10.54
CA ALA A 72 3.37 2.58 11.27
C ALA A 72 3.23 3.64 12.36
N CYS A 73 2.03 4.23 12.50
CA CYS A 73 1.80 5.20 13.56
C CYS A 73 1.56 4.50 14.89
N THR A 74 2.56 4.63 15.76
CA THR A 74 2.54 4.08 17.12
C THR A 74 2.20 5.18 18.10
N GLN A 75 1.46 4.88 19.17
CA GLN A 75 1.20 5.88 20.23
C GLN A 75 2.51 6.36 20.84
N GLN A 76 2.61 7.66 21.12
CA GLN A 76 3.83 8.28 21.67
C GLN A 76 4.34 7.57 22.93
N ALA A 77 3.44 7.12 23.81
CA ALA A 77 3.79 6.40 25.04
C ALA A 77 4.40 5.00 24.82
N GLN A 78 4.25 4.43 23.63
CA GLN A 78 4.73 3.08 23.28
C GLN A 78 5.88 3.13 22.26
N ALA A 79 6.19 4.32 21.73
CA ALA A 79 7.17 4.51 20.66
C ALA A 79 8.60 4.60 21.21
N ASN A 80 9.10 3.52 21.81
CA ASN A 80 10.39 3.48 22.51
C ASN A 80 11.62 3.81 21.64
N MET A 81 11.46 3.76 20.31
CA MET A 81 12.51 3.98 19.31
C MET A 81 12.47 5.38 18.68
N CYS A 82 11.57 6.25 19.13
CA CYS A 82 11.33 7.57 18.58
C CYS A 82 11.19 8.61 19.70
N THR A 83 11.88 9.74 19.57
CA THR A 83 11.63 10.93 20.38
C THR A 83 10.47 11.71 19.73
N PRO A 84 9.28 11.74 20.34
CA PRO A 84 8.13 12.39 19.75
C PRO A 84 8.33 13.90 19.66
N GLY A 85 7.97 14.46 18.51
CA GLY A 85 7.88 15.91 18.32
C GLY A 85 6.67 16.53 19.02
N SER A 86 6.68 17.85 19.14
CA SER A 86 5.62 18.61 19.81
C SER A 86 5.34 19.92 19.06
N GLY A 87 4.17 20.51 19.28
CA GLY A 87 3.74 21.71 18.57
C GLY A 87 3.73 21.47 17.06
N SER A 88 4.55 22.21 16.31
CA SER A 88 4.65 22.10 14.84
C SER A 88 5.17 20.74 14.35
N THR A 89 5.91 20.00 15.20
CA THR A 89 6.42 18.65 14.90
C THR A 89 5.61 17.54 15.56
N ASP A 90 4.45 17.85 16.16
CA ASP A 90 3.53 16.83 16.64
C ASP A 90 3.13 15.90 15.49
N GLY A 91 3.02 14.61 15.79
CA GLY A 91 2.80 13.58 14.77
C GLY A 91 4.08 13.03 14.12
N THR A 92 5.27 13.50 14.49
CA THR A 92 6.55 13.05 13.90
C THR A 92 7.58 12.67 14.97
N CYS A 93 8.59 11.90 14.56
CA CYS A 93 9.82 11.68 15.32
C CYS A 93 10.83 12.80 15.05
N THR A 94 11.43 13.33 16.11
CA THR A 94 12.51 14.34 16.03
C THR A 94 13.89 13.70 16.11
N ALA A 95 13.98 12.51 16.71
CA ALA A 95 15.18 11.70 16.78
C ALA A 95 14.79 10.23 16.95
N CYS A 96 15.71 9.33 16.60
CA CYS A 96 15.57 7.89 16.83
C CYS A 96 16.54 7.46 17.93
N THR A 97 16.04 6.68 18.88
CA THR A 97 16.76 6.40 20.14
C THR A 97 17.56 5.11 20.13
N GLN A 98 17.35 4.21 19.16
CA GLN A 98 18.09 2.95 19.03
C GLN A 98 18.88 2.89 17.72
N THR A 99 18.82 1.76 17.00
CA THR A 99 19.51 1.53 15.72
C THR A 99 18.74 2.07 14.52
N GLN A 100 17.51 2.53 14.72
CA GLN A 100 16.68 3.11 13.66
C GLN A 100 17.24 4.47 13.24
N LYS A 101 16.96 4.81 11.99
CA LYS A 101 17.45 6.02 11.37
C LYS A 101 16.28 6.96 11.08
N LEU A 102 16.50 8.23 11.40
CA LEU A 102 15.54 9.29 11.18
C LEU A 102 15.49 9.62 9.69
N TYR A 103 14.29 9.57 9.11
CA TYR A 103 14.05 9.95 7.73
C TYR A 103 12.68 10.63 7.61
N LYS A 104 12.62 11.83 7.03
CA LYS A 104 11.37 12.58 6.76
C LYS A 104 10.36 12.59 7.94
N GLY A 105 10.85 12.65 9.19
CA GLY A 105 10.01 12.70 10.40
C GLY A 105 9.59 11.34 10.98
N GLY A 106 10.13 10.22 10.52
CA GLY A 106 9.93 8.90 11.11
C GLY A 106 11.23 8.12 11.35
N CYS A 107 11.14 7.10 12.18
CA CYS A 107 12.26 6.21 12.50
C CYS A 107 12.12 4.90 11.74
N TYR A 108 13.10 4.57 10.89
CA TYR A 108 13.05 3.40 10.01
C TYR A 108 14.30 2.53 10.21
N ASP A 109 14.12 1.21 10.09
CA ASP A 109 15.24 0.26 10.14
C ASP A 109 16.13 0.34 8.88
N ASN A 110 15.55 0.76 7.75
CA ASN A 110 16.24 0.83 6.46
C ASN A 110 16.11 2.23 5.87
N CYS A 111 17.20 2.71 5.26
CA CYS A 111 17.22 3.98 4.56
C CYS A 111 17.06 3.79 3.05
N PRO A 112 16.22 4.60 2.37
CA PRO A 112 16.03 4.49 0.93
C PRO A 112 17.29 4.86 0.13
N TYR A 113 18.13 5.74 0.66
CA TYR A 113 19.35 6.23 -0.01
C TYR A 113 20.63 5.95 0.78
N GLY A 114 20.58 4.98 1.71
CA GLY A 114 21.68 4.68 2.62
C GLY A 114 21.79 5.63 3.81
N ASP A 115 22.91 5.50 4.53
CA ASP A 115 23.13 6.18 5.80
C ASP A 115 23.46 7.67 5.61
N GLY A 116 22.86 8.50 6.45
CA GLY A 116 23.12 9.94 6.47
C GLY A 116 24.45 10.29 7.12
N SER A 117 24.87 11.54 6.96
CA SER A 117 26.11 12.06 7.54
C SER A 117 26.07 12.17 9.08
N ALA A 118 24.86 12.24 9.65
CA ALA A 118 24.65 12.26 11.10
C ALA A 118 24.30 10.85 11.62
N PRO A 119 24.69 10.51 12.87
CA PRO A 119 24.35 9.23 13.47
C PRO A 119 22.82 9.06 13.53
N ASN A 120 22.34 7.84 13.28
CA ASN A 120 20.92 7.50 13.30
C ASN A 120 20.06 8.39 12.38
N THR A 121 20.61 8.77 11.22
CA THR A 121 19.87 9.47 10.15
C THR A 121 20.02 8.73 8.84
N CYS A 122 19.02 8.86 7.97
CA CYS A 122 19.11 8.43 6.58
C CYS A 122 19.65 9.57 5.71
N ALA A 123 20.34 9.22 4.63
CA ALA A 123 20.71 10.19 3.62
C ALA A 123 19.45 10.76 2.96
N ASP A 124 19.50 12.06 2.65
CA ASP A 124 18.48 12.69 1.84
C ASP A 124 18.50 12.13 0.41
N ALA A 125 17.36 12.23 -0.26
CA ALA A 125 17.28 11.91 -1.67
C ALA A 125 18.31 12.76 -2.45
N PRO A 126 19.18 12.14 -3.28
CA PRO A 126 20.04 12.92 -4.15
C PRO A 126 19.20 13.79 -5.09
N ALA A 127 19.78 14.88 -5.58
CA ALA A 127 19.08 15.82 -6.46
C ALA A 127 18.52 15.07 -7.68
N GLY A 128 17.18 15.09 -7.84
CA GLY A 128 16.48 14.33 -8.88
C GLY A 128 15.84 13.01 -8.42
N CYS A 129 16.00 12.61 -7.15
CA CYS A 129 15.40 11.40 -6.58
C CYS A 129 14.27 11.64 -5.57
N ASP A 130 13.99 12.89 -5.17
CA ASP A 130 12.86 13.25 -4.28
C ASP A 130 11.53 13.22 -5.06
N LEU A 131 11.24 12.07 -5.66
CA LEU A 131 10.14 11.85 -6.58
C LEU A 131 9.14 10.88 -5.96
N PRO A 132 7.85 11.24 -5.86
CA PRO A 132 6.84 10.33 -5.38
C PRO A 132 6.73 9.14 -6.35
N ASN A 133 6.62 7.93 -5.82
CA ASN A 133 6.47 6.67 -6.56
C ASN A 133 7.68 6.22 -7.39
N CYS A 134 8.88 6.76 -7.11
CA CYS A 134 10.11 6.22 -7.66
C CYS A 134 10.51 4.93 -6.93
N LYS A 135 10.65 3.84 -7.68
CA LYS A 135 11.05 2.53 -7.18
C LYS A 135 12.57 2.38 -7.14
N SER A 136 13.27 2.86 -8.16
CA SER A 136 14.73 2.76 -8.29
C SER A 136 15.32 4.10 -8.72
N CYS A 137 16.33 4.55 -7.97
CA CYS A 137 16.98 5.83 -8.21
C CYS A 137 18.51 5.75 -8.12
N PRO A 138 19.17 5.02 -9.04
CA PRO A 138 20.62 5.04 -9.15
C PRO A 138 21.11 6.42 -9.60
N ASP A 139 22.20 6.90 -8.98
CA ASP A 139 22.93 8.10 -9.40
C ASP A 139 22.09 9.39 -9.53
N GLY A 140 21.06 9.57 -8.71
CA GLY A 140 20.26 10.80 -8.70
C GLY A 140 19.15 10.85 -9.76
N THR A 141 18.92 9.77 -10.51
CA THR A 141 17.87 9.73 -11.53
C THR A 141 16.90 8.58 -11.30
N CYS A 142 15.59 8.88 -11.27
CA CYS A 142 14.58 7.82 -11.22
C CYS A 142 14.56 7.03 -12.52
N THR A 143 14.90 5.75 -12.46
CA THR A 143 14.93 4.85 -13.62
C THR A 143 13.74 3.90 -13.65
N GLU A 144 13.13 3.65 -12.49
CA GLU A 144 12.00 2.74 -12.36
C GLU A 144 10.95 3.33 -11.43
N CYS A 145 9.68 3.26 -11.83
CA CYS A 145 8.53 3.70 -11.05
C CYS A 145 7.82 2.51 -10.40
N ASN A 146 7.06 2.76 -9.33
CA ASN A 146 6.21 1.75 -8.71
C ASN A 146 5.08 1.31 -9.66
N ASP A 147 4.51 0.13 -9.42
CA ASP A 147 3.40 -0.41 -10.19
C ASP A 147 2.24 0.60 -10.32
N GLY A 148 1.74 0.79 -11.54
CA GLY A 148 0.70 1.77 -11.84
C GLY A 148 1.21 3.19 -12.09
N PHE A 149 2.53 3.40 -12.17
CA PHE A 149 3.16 4.67 -12.55
C PHE A 149 4.14 4.47 -13.72
N VAL A 150 4.23 5.46 -14.62
CA VAL A 150 5.19 5.50 -15.73
C VAL A 150 6.18 6.65 -15.55
N LEU A 151 7.41 6.43 -16.00
CA LEU A 151 8.44 7.46 -16.01
C LEU A 151 8.16 8.44 -17.16
N GLY A 152 7.83 9.69 -16.82
CA GLY A 152 7.66 10.76 -17.80
C GLY A 152 8.99 11.36 -18.27
N ASP A 153 8.95 12.21 -19.30
CA ASP A 153 10.14 12.87 -19.89
C ASP A 153 10.95 13.70 -18.89
N ASP A 154 10.28 14.24 -17.86
CA ASP A 154 10.89 14.96 -16.74
C ASP A 154 11.54 14.05 -15.68
N LYS A 155 11.64 12.74 -15.96
CA LYS A 155 12.10 11.69 -15.02
C LYS A 155 11.23 11.59 -13.77
N LYS A 156 9.96 11.99 -13.87
CA LYS A 156 8.95 11.93 -12.79
C LYS A 156 8.02 10.75 -13.00
N CYS A 157 7.68 10.05 -11.93
CA CYS A 157 6.69 8.98 -11.96
C CYS A 157 5.28 9.58 -11.92
N VAL A 158 4.59 9.55 -13.06
CA VAL A 158 3.19 9.97 -13.17
C VAL A 158 2.29 8.74 -13.12
N PRO A 159 1.09 8.82 -12.52
CA PRO A 159 0.17 7.70 -12.56
C PRO A 159 -0.03 7.29 -14.01
N SER A 160 0.13 5.99 -14.28
CA SER A 160 -0.27 5.36 -15.52
C SER A 160 -1.75 5.62 -15.63
N SER A 161 -2.10 6.72 -16.30
CA SER A 161 -3.44 7.28 -16.34
C SER A 161 -4.46 6.16 -16.29
N ALA A 162 -5.24 6.13 -15.21
CA ALA A 162 -6.32 5.18 -15.00
C ALA A 162 -7.47 5.36 -16.01
N ASN A 163 -7.17 5.85 -17.22
CA ASN A 163 -7.90 5.46 -18.41
C ASN A 163 -7.49 4.04 -18.81
N LYS A 164 -7.84 3.07 -17.95
CA LYS A 164 -8.27 1.74 -18.44
C LYS A 164 -9.62 1.90 -19.16
N SER A 165 -9.65 2.71 -20.21
CA SER A 165 -10.59 2.53 -21.32
C SER A 165 -9.95 1.68 -22.42
N GLY A 166 -8.76 1.12 -22.16
CA GLY A 166 -8.27 -0.05 -22.87
C GLY A 166 -9.22 -1.21 -22.63
N LEU A 167 -10.27 -1.29 -23.45
CA LEU A 167 -10.96 -2.53 -23.78
C LEU A 167 -9.88 -3.61 -23.85
N SER A 168 -9.99 -4.59 -22.96
CA SER A 168 -9.21 -5.81 -23.07
C SER A 168 -9.21 -6.21 -24.54
N THR A 169 -8.03 -6.42 -25.11
CA THR A 169 -7.83 -6.92 -26.47
C THR A 169 -8.59 -8.25 -26.71
N GLY A 170 -9.19 -8.85 -25.67
CA GLY A 170 -10.17 -9.94 -25.76
C GLY A 170 -11.65 -9.56 -26.00
N ALA A 171 -12.07 -8.30 -25.90
CA ALA A 171 -13.46 -7.85 -26.16
C ALA A 171 -13.68 -7.41 -27.62
N ILE A 172 -12.61 -6.96 -28.28
CA ILE A 172 -12.66 -6.44 -29.68
C ILE A 172 -12.86 -7.59 -30.68
N ALA A 173 -12.54 -8.84 -30.32
CA ALA A 173 -12.84 -10.03 -31.13
C ALA A 173 -14.29 -10.54 -31.03
N GLY A 174 -15.08 -10.09 -30.03
CA GLY A 174 -16.45 -10.57 -29.83
C GLY A 174 -17.52 -9.76 -30.58
N ILE A 175 -17.32 -8.45 -30.71
CA ILE A 175 -18.33 -7.53 -31.28
C ILE A 175 -18.48 -7.73 -32.79
N ALA A 176 -17.42 -8.13 -33.49
CA ALA A 176 -17.46 -8.42 -34.93
C ALA A 176 -18.37 -9.60 -35.28
N VAL A 177 -18.35 -10.67 -34.46
CA VAL A 177 -19.14 -11.88 -34.72
C VAL A 177 -20.63 -11.63 -34.46
N ALA A 178 -20.97 -10.87 -33.42
CA ALA A 178 -22.36 -10.51 -33.13
C ALA A 178 -22.98 -9.67 -34.26
N ALA A 179 -22.24 -8.72 -34.83
CA ALA A 179 -22.72 -7.92 -35.97
C ALA A 179 -22.97 -8.78 -37.22
N VAL A 180 -22.08 -9.73 -37.54
CA VAL A 180 -22.24 -10.63 -38.68
C VAL A 180 -23.44 -11.58 -38.51
N ILE A 181 -23.67 -12.09 -37.30
CA ILE A 181 -24.84 -12.94 -37.01
C ILE A 181 -26.14 -12.13 -37.12
N VAL A 182 -26.17 -10.89 -36.63
CA VAL A 182 -27.35 -10.03 -36.72
C VAL A 182 -27.63 -9.67 -38.17
N VAL A 183 -26.62 -9.24 -38.94
CA VAL A 183 -26.80 -8.89 -40.36
C VAL A 183 -27.13 -10.13 -41.19
N GLY A 184 -26.46 -11.27 -40.97
CA GLY A 184 -26.74 -12.53 -41.65
C GLY A 184 -28.13 -13.10 -41.33
N GLY A 185 -28.56 -13.01 -40.07
CA GLY A 185 -29.90 -13.40 -39.63
C GLY A 185 -30.98 -12.50 -40.21
N LEU A 186 -30.76 -11.18 -40.28
CA LEU A 186 -31.71 -10.24 -40.88
C LEU A 186 -31.88 -10.49 -42.38
N VAL A 187 -30.77 -10.71 -43.10
CA VAL A 187 -30.79 -11.01 -44.54
C VAL A 187 -31.43 -12.38 -44.81
N GLY A 188 -31.13 -13.39 -44.00
CA GLY A 188 -31.74 -14.71 -44.11
C GLY A 188 -33.25 -14.68 -43.83
N PHE A 189 -33.68 -13.96 -42.80
CA PHE A 189 -35.09 -13.76 -42.48
C PHE A 189 -35.82 -12.98 -43.58
N LEU A 190 -35.21 -11.94 -44.16
CA LEU A 190 -35.76 -11.20 -45.30
C LEU A 190 -35.90 -12.09 -46.55
N CYS A 191 -34.91 -12.94 -46.83
CA CYS A 191 -34.94 -13.84 -47.97
C CYS A 191 -36.02 -14.93 -47.80
N TRP A 192 -36.10 -15.55 -46.62
CA TRP A 192 -37.19 -16.47 -46.27
C TRP A 192 -38.55 -15.77 -46.36
N TRP A 193 -38.68 -14.59 -45.77
CA TRP A 193 -39.95 -13.85 -45.73
C TRP A 193 -40.43 -13.49 -47.13
N PHE A 194 -39.56 -13.00 -48.02
CA PHE A 194 -39.95 -12.70 -49.41
C PHE A 194 -40.26 -13.95 -50.24
N LEU A 195 -39.47 -15.02 -50.10
CA LEU A 195 -39.66 -16.25 -50.88
C LEU A 195 -40.86 -17.08 -50.39
N CYS A 196 -41.11 -17.13 -49.08
CA CYS A 196 -42.22 -17.91 -48.51
C CYS A 196 -43.54 -17.11 -48.43
N ARG A 197 -43.51 -15.77 -48.43
CA ARG A 197 -44.73 -14.95 -48.48
C ARG A 197 -45.25 -14.69 -49.90
N GLY A 198 -44.44 -14.95 -50.93
CA GLY A 198 -44.87 -14.87 -52.34
C GLY A 198 -45.66 -16.09 -52.83
N LYS A 199 -45.91 -17.09 -51.96
CA LYS A 199 -46.64 -18.31 -52.31
C LYS A 199 -47.77 -18.59 -51.33
N ALA A 200 -48.56 -17.56 -51.05
CA ALA A 200 -49.92 -17.63 -50.52
C ALA A 200 -50.81 -16.75 -51.40
#